data_AF-A0A3C2ANJ0-F1
#
_entry.id   AF-A0A3C2ANJ0-F1
#
_cell.length_a   1.000
_cell.length_b   1.000
_cell.length_c   1.000
_cell.angle_alpha   90.00
_cell.angle_beta   90.00
_cell.angle_gamma   90.00
#
_symmetry.space_group_name_H-M   'P 1'
#
loop_
_entity.id
_entity.type
_entity.pdbx_description
1 polymer ?
#
loop_
_entity_poly.entity_id
_entity_poly.type
_entity_poly.pdbx_seq_one_letter_code
_entity_poly.pdbx_strand_id
1 'polypeptide(L)'
;HFVPWDENDFTGHADGMVRFVDANTLLINDYSQETEEFRDLFLDAIETTGLDLIVLPYEPEDDPTLVSAVGLYLNYLEMEQAVIVPVFNLPSDQKAVEILSEVFNGKKVIPLECSELAKNGGILNSISWNILR
;
A
#
# COMPACT_ATOMS: atom_id res chain seq x y z
N HIS A 1 -7.22 18.07 -6.96
CA HIS A 1 -5.75 18.19 -6.94
C HIS A 1 -5.15 16.84 -7.35
N PHE A 2 -3.88 16.78 -7.74
CA PHE A 2 -3.21 15.50 -8.06
C PHE A 2 -2.44 15.02 -6.83
N VAL A 3 -2.34 13.70 -6.63
CA VAL A 3 -1.54 13.10 -5.54
C VAL A 3 -0.06 13.45 -5.77
N PRO A 4 0.69 13.89 -4.74
CA PRO A 4 2.11 14.19 -4.87
C PRO A 4 2.94 12.93 -5.15
N TRP A 5 4.18 13.12 -5.56
CA TRP A 5 5.13 12.03 -5.76
C TRP A 5 5.68 11.59 -4.40
N ASP A 6 5.62 10.28 -4.08
CA ASP A 6 6.27 9.71 -2.90
C ASP A 6 7.80 9.81 -3.04
N GLU A 7 8.44 10.48 -2.09
CA GLU A 7 9.89 10.71 -2.08
C GLU A 7 10.69 9.41 -1.91
N ASN A 8 10.04 8.34 -1.43
CA ASN A 8 10.64 7.02 -1.24
C ASN A 8 10.47 6.06 -2.44
N ASP A 9 9.69 6.44 -3.46
CA ASP A 9 9.48 5.65 -4.67
C ASP A 9 10.12 6.33 -5.88
N PHE A 10 11.27 5.81 -6.34
CA PHE A 10 11.96 6.31 -7.53
C PHE A 10 11.09 6.33 -8.80
N THR A 11 10.04 5.50 -8.87
CA THR A 11 9.17 5.36 -10.05
C THR A 11 7.93 6.25 -10.02
N GLY A 12 7.50 6.69 -8.83
CA GLY A 12 6.34 7.55 -8.63
C GLY A 12 5.01 6.92 -8.99
N HIS A 13 4.87 5.63 -8.72
CA HIS A 13 3.63 4.94 -8.97
C HIS A 13 2.62 5.24 -7.85
N ALA A 14 1.45 5.74 -8.26
CA ALA A 14 0.35 6.00 -7.33
C ALA A 14 -0.17 4.73 -6.64
N ASP A 15 0.08 3.53 -7.18
CA ASP A 15 -0.34 2.25 -6.59
C ASP A 15 0.43 1.90 -5.31
N GLY A 16 1.60 2.51 -5.10
CA GLY A 16 2.34 2.48 -3.85
C GLY A 16 1.74 3.40 -2.77
N MET A 17 0.90 4.37 -3.16
CA MET A 17 0.42 5.44 -2.26
C MET A 17 -1.07 5.35 -1.94
N VAL A 18 -1.90 4.97 -2.92
CA VAL A 18 -3.36 4.92 -2.81
C VAL A 18 -3.94 3.76 -3.61
N ARG A 19 -5.01 3.14 -3.09
CA ARG A 19 -5.72 2.08 -3.81
C ARG A 19 -7.21 2.08 -3.53
N PHE A 20 -8.03 2.05 -4.58
CA PHE A 20 -9.48 1.92 -4.44
C PHE A 20 -9.85 0.54 -3.93
N VAL A 21 -10.69 0.50 -2.89
CA VAL A 21 -11.40 -0.70 -2.46
C VAL A 21 -12.71 -0.83 -3.24
N ASP A 22 -13.41 0.29 -3.41
CA ASP A 22 -14.63 0.41 -4.20
C ASP A 22 -14.79 1.84 -4.74
N ALA A 23 -15.98 2.22 -5.20
CA ALA A 23 -16.24 3.53 -5.79
C ALA A 23 -16.14 4.71 -4.81
N ASN A 24 -16.18 4.45 -3.49
CA ASN A 24 -16.26 5.47 -2.45
C ASN A 24 -15.10 5.38 -1.44
N THR A 25 -14.36 4.27 -1.39
CA THR A 25 -13.33 4.04 -0.37
C THR A 25 -11.93 3.87 -0.95
N LEU A 26 -10.97 4.59 -0.35
CA LEU A 26 -9.53 4.50 -0.63
C LEU A 26 -8.77 3.90 0.55
N LEU A 27 -7.86 2.99 0.24
CA LEU A 27 -6.73 2.64 1.11
C LEU A 27 -5.59 3.60 0.85
N ILE A 28 -4.97 4.10 1.91
CA ILE A 28 -3.81 5.00 1.86
C ILE A 28 -2.73 4.56 2.86
N ASN A 29 -1.49 4.97 2.64
CA ASN A 29 -0.41 4.77 3.61
C ASN A 29 -0.53 5.73 4.80
N ASP A 30 -0.07 5.28 5.97
CA ASP A 30 0.14 6.11 7.15
C ASP A 30 1.42 6.94 7.01
N TYR A 31 1.33 8.07 6.34
CA TYR A 31 2.44 9.01 6.21
C TYR A 31 2.71 9.84 7.48
N SER A 32 2.20 9.45 8.66
CA SER A 32 2.39 10.25 9.89
C SER A 32 3.86 10.48 10.28
N GLN A 33 4.78 9.63 9.81
CA GLN A 33 6.23 9.78 10.04
C GLN A 33 6.96 10.62 8.98
N GLU A 34 6.28 10.99 7.88
CA GLU A 34 6.84 11.84 6.83
C GLU A 34 6.87 13.33 7.22
N THR A 35 7.54 14.13 6.39
CA THR A 35 7.63 15.59 6.59
C THR A 35 6.24 16.23 6.62
N GLU A 36 6.09 17.29 7.40
CA GLU A 36 4.82 18.03 7.52
C GLU A 36 4.35 18.55 6.15
N GLU A 37 5.28 19.06 5.33
CA GLU A 37 5.00 19.55 3.97
C GLU A 37 4.42 18.46 3.06
N PHE A 38 5.02 17.26 3.07
CA PHE A 38 4.52 16.13 2.28
C PHE A 38 3.14 15.69 2.74
N ARG A 39 2.94 15.54 4.06
CA ARG A 39 1.65 15.12 4.63
C ARG A 39 0.54 16.09 4.27
N ASP A 40 0.76 17.39 4.41
CA ASP A 40 -0.23 18.42 4.09
C ASP A 40 -0.61 18.36 2.61
N LEU A 41 0.38 18.26 1.72
CA LEU A 41 0.15 18.17 0.28
C LEU A 41 -0.63 16.89 -0.10
N PHE A 42 -0.31 15.77 0.53
CA PHE A 42 -1.00 14.50 0.32
C PHE A 42 -2.45 14.55 0.83
N LEU A 43 -2.67 15.05 2.05
CA LEU A 43 -4.00 15.16 2.64
C LEU A 43 -4.89 16.13 1.84
N ASP A 44 -4.36 17.28 1.42
CA ASP A 44 -5.10 18.22 0.55
C ASP A 44 -5.55 17.55 -0.76
N ALA A 45 -4.70 16.69 -1.33
CA ALA A 45 -5.04 15.98 -2.56
C ALA A 45 -6.15 14.93 -2.36
N ILE A 46 -6.19 14.27 -1.20
CA ILE A 46 -7.08 13.15 -0.92
C ILE A 46 -8.39 13.60 -0.25
N GLU A 47 -8.34 14.48 0.75
CA GLU A 47 -9.53 14.93 1.48
C GLU A 47 -10.51 15.70 0.58
N THR A 48 -9.99 16.41 -0.43
CA THR A 48 -10.82 17.13 -1.40
C THR A 48 -11.64 16.24 -2.32
N THR A 49 -11.40 14.92 -2.31
CA THR A 49 -12.16 13.94 -3.11
C THR A 49 -13.50 13.57 -2.47
N GLY A 50 -13.66 13.72 -1.15
CA GLY A 50 -14.83 13.29 -0.40
C GLY A 50 -14.99 11.77 -0.27
N LEU A 51 -13.92 11.00 -0.54
CA LEU A 51 -13.88 9.54 -0.40
C LEU A 51 -13.62 9.13 1.06
N ASP A 52 -14.13 7.97 1.45
CA ASP A 52 -13.83 7.36 2.73
C ASP A 52 -12.39 6.82 2.73
N LEU A 53 -11.64 7.09 3.79
CA LEU A 53 -10.22 6.73 3.87
C LEU A 53 -9.99 5.62 4.89
N ILE A 54 -9.26 4.59 4.49
CA ILE A 54 -8.74 3.53 5.35
C ILE A 54 -7.22 3.61 5.33
N VAL A 55 -6.62 3.82 6.50
CA VAL A 55 -5.18 4.01 6.63
C VAL A 55 -4.50 2.68 6.93
N LEU A 56 -3.54 2.29 6.09
CA LEU A 56 -2.66 1.15 6.32
C LEU A 56 -1.35 1.58 6.98
N PRO A 57 -0.75 0.72 7.82
CA PRO A 57 0.61 0.94 8.29
C PRO A 57 1.56 1.17 7.12
N TYR A 58 2.57 2.00 7.33
CA TYR A 58 3.61 2.31 6.37
C TYR A 58 4.94 2.36 7.12
N GLU A 59 5.83 1.44 6.81
CA GLU A 59 7.12 1.26 7.50
C GLU A 59 8.23 0.94 6.47
N PRO A 60 8.49 1.84 5.51
CA PRO A 60 9.53 1.64 4.51
C PRO A 60 10.91 1.49 5.16
N GLU A 61 11.76 0.66 4.59
CA GLU A 61 13.16 0.62 5.01
C GLU A 61 13.92 1.87 4.52
N ASP A 62 14.93 2.28 5.28
CA ASP A 62 15.86 3.35 4.86
C ASP A 62 16.82 2.79 3.79
N ASP A 63 16.30 2.70 2.55
CA ASP A 63 17.03 2.28 1.37
C ASP A 63 17.47 3.50 0.54
N PRO A 64 18.75 3.87 0.52
CA PRO A 64 19.24 5.02 -0.23
C PRO A 64 19.13 4.85 -1.76
N THR A 65 18.81 3.65 -2.25
CA THR A 65 18.55 3.41 -3.67
C THR A 65 17.10 3.67 -4.06
N LEU A 66 16.19 3.82 -3.09
CA LEU A 66 14.75 4.02 -3.28
C LEU A 66 14.10 2.91 -4.13
N VAL A 67 14.68 1.71 -4.09
CA VAL A 67 14.20 0.56 -4.84
C VAL A 67 13.32 -0.30 -3.95
N SER A 68 13.64 -0.41 -2.67
CA SER A 68 12.95 -1.36 -1.79
C SER A 68 11.47 -1.04 -1.58
N ALA A 69 10.67 -2.10 -1.63
CA ALA A 69 9.25 -2.04 -1.33
C ALA A 69 8.90 -2.67 0.04
N VAL A 70 9.91 -2.96 0.86
CA VAL A 70 9.71 -3.48 2.22
C VAL A 70 8.81 -2.52 3.01
N GLY A 71 7.81 -3.05 3.73
CA GLY A 71 6.88 -2.23 4.52
C GLY A 71 5.76 -1.55 3.72
N LEU A 72 5.67 -1.79 2.41
CA LEU A 72 4.61 -1.25 1.54
C LEU A 72 3.44 -2.22 1.40
N TYR A 73 2.48 -2.17 2.34
CA TYR A 73 1.35 -3.12 2.36
C TYR A 73 0.28 -2.88 1.28
N LEU A 74 0.22 -1.69 0.68
CA LEU A 74 -0.67 -1.40 -0.47
C LEU A 74 -0.39 -2.29 -1.70
N ASN A 75 0.82 -2.85 -1.79
CA ASN A 75 1.27 -3.77 -2.82
C ASN A 75 0.71 -5.21 -2.67
N TYR A 76 -0.49 -5.38 -2.08
CA TYR A 76 -1.19 -6.66 -2.02
C TYR A 76 -1.69 -7.13 -3.40
N LEU A 77 -1.94 -8.42 -3.53
CA LEU A 77 -2.59 -8.99 -4.72
C LEU A 77 -4.02 -9.41 -4.39
N GLU A 78 -4.97 -8.71 -4.96
CA GLU A 78 -6.38 -9.06 -4.89
C GLU A 78 -6.78 -9.96 -6.07
N MET A 79 -7.35 -11.11 -5.74
CA MET A 79 -7.97 -12.07 -6.66
C MET A 79 -9.46 -12.20 -6.33
N GLU A 80 -10.20 -12.95 -7.16
CA GLU A 80 -11.65 -13.13 -6.98
C GLU A 80 -12.01 -13.68 -5.59
N GLN A 81 -11.27 -14.68 -5.10
CA GLN A 81 -11.59 -15.39 -3.85
C GLN A 81 -10.58 -15.17 -2.73
N ALA A 82 -9.47 -14.48 -2.99
CA ALA A 82 -8.38 -14.34 -2.04
C ALA A 82 -7.63 -13.02 -2.20
N VAL A 83 -7.02 -12.56 -1.12
CA VAL A 83 -6.10 -11.41 -1.11
C VAL A 83 -4.79 -11.87 -0.51
N ILE A 84 -3.70 -11.74 -1.27
CA ILE A 84 -2.36 -12.05 -0.78
C ILE A 84 -1.73 -10.75 -0.27
N VAL A 85 -1.44 -10.71 1.02
CA VAL A 85 -0.89 -9.54 1.69
C VAL A 85 0.60 -9.78 1.90
N PRO A 86 1.50 -8.90 1.42
CA PRO A 86 2.91 -9.05 1.70
C PRO A 86 3.16 -8.77 3.20
N VAL A 87 4.02 -9.58 3.81
CA VAL A 87 4.53 -9.37 5.17
C VAL A 87 6.05 -9.43 5.16
N PHE A 88 6.69 -8.73 6.10
CA PHE A 88 8.12 -8.40 6.03
C PHE A 88 8.89 -8.72 7.32
N ASN A 89 8.27 -9.44 8.26
CA ASN A 89 8.74 -9.64 9.63
C ASN A 89 8.89 -8.30 10.39
N LEU A 90 7.98 -7.37 10.13
CA LEU A 90 7.91 -6.06 10.77
C LEU A 90 6.81 -6.00 11.83
N PRO A 91 6.92 -5.11 12.84
CA PRO A 91 5.86 -4.91 13.82
C PRO A 91 4.51 -4.52 13.20
N SER A 92 4.54 -3.85 12.05
CA SER A 92 3.36 -3.41 11.30
C SER A 92 2.60 -4.53 10.58
N ASP A 93 3.20 -5.71 10.38
CA ASP A 93 2.63 -6.81 9.57
C ASP A 93 1.25 -7.22 10.06
N GLN A 94 1.14 -7.47 11.37
CA GLN A 94 -0.10 -7.96 11.96
C GLN A 94 -1.24 -6.96 11.76
N LYS A 95 -0.97 -5.67 12.00
CA LYS A 95 -1.97 -4.60 11.86
C LYS A 95 -2.40 -4.44 10.41
N ALA A 96 -1.47 -4.55 9.45
CA ALA A 96 -1.80 -4.48 8.03
C ALA A 96 -2.72 -5.65 7.60
N VAL A 97 -2.41 -6.87 8.04
CA VAL A 97 -3.23 -8.06 7.77
C VAL A 97 -4.62 -7.95 8.40
N GLU A 98 -4.73 -7.44 9.62
CA GLU A 98 -6.01 -7.23 10.31
C GLU A 98 -6.89 -6.25 9.54
N ILE A 99 -6.37 -5.06 9.17
CA ILE A 99 -7.11 -4.05 8.41
C ILE A 99 -7.55 -4.62 7.05
N LEU A 100 -6.65 -5.25 6.30
CA LEU A 100 -6.98 -5.82 4.99
C LEU A 100 -7.98 -6.99 5.10
N SER A 101 -7.99 -7.72 6.21
CA SER A 101 -9.00 -8.75 6.49
C SER A 101 -10.38 -8.17 6.72
N GLU A 102 -10.48 -7.01 7.38
CA GLU A 102 -11.75 -6.31 7.57
C GLU A 102 -12.26 -5.70 6.25
N VAL A 103 -11.36 -5.08 5.48
CA VAL A 103 -11.65 -4.50 4.16
C VAL A 103 -12.19 -5.57 3.21
N PHE A 104 -11.53 -6.72 3.15
CA PHE A 104 -11.89 -7.81 2.24
C PHE A 104 -12.64 -8.95 2.92
N ASN A 105 -13.63 -8.62 3.78
CA ASN A 105 -14.33 -9.56 4.66
C ASN A 105 -15.09 -10.75 3.99
N GLY A 106 -15.13 -10.82 2.66
CA GLY A 106 -15.66 -11.95 1.89
C GLY A 106 -14.60 -12.81 1.20
N LYS A 107 -13.31 -12.46 1.31
CA LYS A 107 -12.19 -13.13 0.64
C LYS A 107 -11.26 -13.78 1.65
N LYS A 108 -10.54 -14.80 1.20
CA LYS A 108 -9.47 -15.40 2.01
C LYS A 108 -8.25 -14.49 1.99
N VAL A 109 -7.96 -13.83 3.10
CA VAL A 109 -6.73 -13.05 3.28
C VAL A 109 -5.58 -13.98 3.69
N ILE A 110 -4.47 -13.91 2.96
CA ILE A 110 -3.30 -14.79 3.12
C ILE A 110 -2.04 -13.93 3.24
N PRO A 111 -1.40 -13.86 4.41
CA PRO A 111 -0.09 -13.23 4.52
C PRO A 111 0.98 -14.06 3.80
N LEU A 112 1.88 -13.40 3.08
CA LEU A 112 3.00 -14.02 2.39
C LEU A 112 4.29 -13.27 2.74
N GLU A 113 5.29 -13.98 3.25
CA GLU A 113 6.59 -13.42 3.53
C GLU A 113 7.28 -12.99 2.23
N CYS A 114 7.57 -11.70 2.11
CA CYS A 114 8.03 -11.06 0.89
C CYS A 114 9.32 -10.25 1.06
N SER A 115 10.00 -10.30 2.21
CA SER A 115 11.15 -9.42 2.49
C SER A 115 12.24 -9.51 1.43
N GLU A 116 12.61 -10.74 1.01
CA GLU A 116 13.67 -10.93 0.01
C GLU A 116 13.25 -10.48 -1.39
N LEU A 117 11.97 -10.59 -1.72
CA LEU A 117 11.42 -10.16 -2.99
C LEU A 117 11.34 -8.62 -3.06
N ALA A 118 10.87 -8.00 -1.98
CA ALA A 118 10.62 -6.57 -1.88
C ALA A 118 11.89 -5.73 -2.01
N LYS A 119 13.05 -6.25 -1.58
CA LYS A 119 14.36 -5.60 -1.77
C LYS A 119 14.76 -5.37 -3.23
N ASN A 120 14.12 -6.05 -4.19
CA ASN A 120 14.39 -5.89 -5.62
C ASN A 120 13.38 -4.96 -6.33
N GLY A 121 12.53 -4.27 -5.57
CA GLY A 121 11.67 -3.17 -6.03
C GLY A 121 10.39 -3.52 -6.77
N GLY A 122 9.95 -4.77 -6.69
CA GLY A 122 8.58 -5.14 -7.05
C GLY A 122 8.05 -6.17 -6.07
N ILE A 123 6.79 -6.03 -5.66
CA ILE A 123 6.09 -7.03 -4.85
C ILE A 123 4.92 -7.59 -5.64
N LEU A 124 3.83 -7.98 -4.98
CA LEU A 124 2.79 -8.81 -5.57
C LEU A 124 1.97 -8.06 -6.62
N ASN A 125 1.64 -6.78 -6.40
CA ASN A 125 0.96 -5.95 -7.39
C ASN A 125 1.85 -5.71 -8.61
N SER A 126 3.13 -5.43 -8.39
CA SER A 126 4.10 -5.12 -9.45
C SER A 126 4.46 -6.31 -10.33
N ILE A 127 4.28 -7.54 -9.86
CA ILE A 127 4.64 -8.78 -10.60
C ILE A 127 3.43 -9.59 -11.08
N SER A 128 2.21 -9.10 -10.92
CA SER A 128 1.00 -9.82 -11.31
C SER A 128 0.10 -9.00 -12.23
N TRP A 129 -0.69 -9.71 -13.05
CA TRP A 129 -1.69 -9.10 -13.91
C TRP A 129 -2.96 -9.96 -13.89
N ASN A 130 -4.08 -9.37 -13.43
CA ASN A 130 -5.36 -10.05 -13.43
C ASN A 130 -5.90 -10.18 -14.87
N ILE A 131 -6.27 -11.41 -15.27
CA ILE A 131 -6.95 -11.67 -16.55
C ILE A 131 -8.41 -11.98 -16.23
N LEU A 132 -9.31 -11.08 -16.63
CA LEU A 132 -10.75 -11.29 -16.59
C LEU A 132 -11.12 -12.42 -17.57
N ARG A 133 -11.90 -13.39 -17.11
CA ARG A 133 -12.52 -14.41 -17.96
C ARG A 133 -13.90 -14.00 -18.41
#